data_AF-A0A6A2Z1T1-F1
#
_entry.id   AF-A0A6A2Z1T1-F1
#
_cell.length_a   1.000
_cell.length_b   1.000
_cell.length_c   1.000
_cell.angle_alpha   90.00
_cell.angle_beta   90.00
_cell.angle_gamma   90.00
#
_symmetry.space_group_name_H-M   'P 1'
#
loop_
_entity.id
_entity.type
_entity.pdbx_description
1 polymer ?
#
loop_
_entity_poly.entity_id
_entity_poly.type
_entity_poly.pdbx_seq_one_letter_code
_entity_poly.pdbx_strand_id
1 'polypeptide(L)'
;MAAFSSKGPNTITPEILKPDITAPGVSIIAAYTGAEGPTNEDFDKRRVQFNSLSGTSMSCPHVSGIVGLLKSLYPKWSPAAIKSAIMTSATMLDNSHEPILNASYIEAGPFSYGAGHVQPNRAMDPGLIYDLTAKDYLKFLCTLGYNETLISAFSQKPYKCYGSISLANFNYPSITIPKLVGSITVTRTVKNVGSPGTYRAQVRKPMGISVFVKPRKLKFKKVGEKKTFKVSLKVKKADAIKEYVYGQLIWSDGVHHVRSPIVVKAS
;
A
#
# COMPACT_ATOMS: atom_id res chain seq x y z
N MET A 1 -3.19 -14.42 -8.73
CA MET A 1 -4.23 -13.42 -8.43
C MET A 1 -5.54 -13.90 -8.99
N ALA A 2 -6.64 -13.78 -8.23
CA ALA A 2 -7.96 -14.17 -8.71
C ALA A 2 -8.44 -13.30 -9.88
N ALA A 3 -9.10 -13.90 -10.88
CA ALA A 3 -9.57 -13.20 -12.08
C ALA A 3 -10.60 -12.10 -11.76
N PHE A 4 -11.46 -12.32 -10.76
CA PHE A 4 -12.50 -11.40 -10.34
C PHE A 4 -12.00 -10.23 -9.48
N SER A 5 -10.75 -10.28 -9.00
CA SER A 5 -10.22 -9.23 -8.12
C SER A 5 -10.05 -7.94 -8.91
N SER A 6 -10.74 -6.87 -8.49
CA SER A 6 -10.64 -5.55 -9.12
C SER A 6 -9.19 -5.06 -9.15
N LYS A 7 -8.83 -4.38 -10.24
CA LYS A 7 -7.48 -3.87 -10.49
C LYS A 7 -7.47 -2.34 -10.45
N GLY A 8 -6.32 -1.78 -10.15
CA GLY A 8 -6.05 -0.36 -10.35
C GLY A 8 -5.89 0.02 -11.84
N PRO A 9 -5.57 1.29 -12.14
CA PRO A 9 -5.28 2.36 -11.19
C PRO A 9 -6.50 2.87 -10.43
N ASN A 10 -6.26 3.65 -9.38
CA ASN A 10 -7.31 4.43 -8.72
C ASN A 10 -7.81 5.51 -9.69
N THR A 11 -9.07 5.44 -10.11
CA THR A 11 -9.68 6.39 -11.05
C THR A 11 -10.02 7.74 -10.42
N ILE A 12 -10.14 7.81 -9.09
CA ILE A 12 -10.45 9.04 -8.35
C ILE A 12 -9.18 9.84 -8.05
N THR A 13 -8.11 9.16 -7.62
CA THR A 13 -6.82 9.80 -7.36
C THR A 13 -5.68 8.90 -7.82
N PRO A 14 -5.27 9.00 -9.10
CA PRO A 14 -4.27 8.12 -9.70
C PRO A 14 -2.88 8.17 -9.03
N GLU A 15 -2.55 9.23 -8.28
CA GLU A 15 -1.33 9.34 -7.46
C GLU A 15 -1.31 8.39 -6.25
N ILE A 16 -2.44 7.78 -5.90
CA ILE A 16 -2.56 6.80 -4.82
C ILE A 16 -2.75 5.40 -5.41
N LEU A 17 -1.77 4.52 -5.19
CA LEU A 17 -1.83 3.13 -5.64
C LEU A 17 -3.05 2.41 -5.05
N LYS A 18 -3.80 1.71 -5.90
CA LYS A 18 -4.82 0.74 -5.51
C LYS A 18 -4.74 -0.54 -6.36
N PRO A 19 -5.03 -1.72 -5.77
CA PRO A 19 -5.30 -1.95 -4.34
C PRO A 19 -4.04 -1.72 -3.48
N ASP A 20 -4.18 -1.76 -2.16
CA ASP A 20 -3.04 -1.53 -1.25
C ASP A 20 -2.24 -2.82 -0.98
N ILE A 21 -2.93 -3.95 -0.90
CA ILE A 21 -2.40 -5.22 -0.42
C ILE A 21 -3.25 -6.38 -0.96
N THR A 22 -2.71 -7.59 -0.95
CA THR A 22 -3.40 -8.84 -1.26
C THR A 22 -3.42 -9.77 -0.06
N ALA A 23 -4.53 -10.47 0.13
CA ALA A 23 -4.69 -11.52 1.14
C ALA A 23 -5.56 -12.66 0.59
N PRO A 24 -5.54 -13.86 1.22
CA PRO A 24 -6.32 -15.00 0.76
C PRO A 24 -7.82 -14.70 0.68
N GLY A 25 -8.44 -14.98 -0.45
CA GLY A 25 -9.86 -14.72 -0.69
C GLY A 25 -10.52 -15.66 -1.69
N VAL A 26 -9.89 -16.78 -2.00
CA VAL A 26 -10.44 -17.80 -2.90
C VAL A 26 -10.58 -19.08 -2.10
N SER A 27 -11.76 -19.69 -2.14
CA SER A 27 -12.09 -20.93 -1.42
C SER A 27 -11.78 -20.84 0.08
N ILE A 28 -12.19 -19.74 0.70
CA ILE A 28 -12.01 -19.53 2.15
C ILE A 28 -13.16 -20.20 2.89
N ILE A 29 -12.81 -21.11 3.79
CA ILE A 29 -13.76 -21.77 4.69
C ILE A 29 -13.99 -20.86 5.90
N ALA A 30 -15.25 -20.53 6.18
CA ALA A 30 -15.64 -19.76 7.35
C ALA A 30 -17.00 -20.21 7.87
N ALA A 31 -17.35 -19.79 9.09
CA ALA A 31 -18.66 -20.05 9.69
C ALA A 31 -19.79 -19.53 8.79
N TYR A 32 -20.89 -20.26 8.76
CA TYR A 32 -22.04 -19.99 7.90
C TYR A 32 -23.34 -20.13 8.69
N THR A 33 -24.38 -19.40 8.25
CA THR A 33 -25.57 -19.14 9.09
C THR A 33 -26.40 -20.37 9.38
N GLY A 34 -26.37 -21.39 8.50
CA GLY A 34 -27.29 -22.51 8.54
C GLY A 34 -28.76 -22.12 8.32
N ALA A 35 -29.06 -20.88 7.93
CA ALA A 35 -30.39 -20.46 7.52
C ALA A 35 -30.64 -20.81 6.04
N GLU A 36 -29.61 -20.60 5.21
CA GLU A 36 -29.63 -20.82 3.77
C GLU A 36 -28.78 -22.04 3.35
N GLY A 37 -29.06 -22.55 2.15
CA GLY A 37 -28.23 -23.56 1.50
C GLY A 37 -26.87 -23.00 1.08
N PRO A 38 -25.78 -23.80 1.06
CA PRO A 38 -24.43 -23.35 0.67
C PRO A 38 -24.33 -22.63 -0.68
N THR A 39 -25.21 -22.95 -1.63
CA THR A 39 -25.25 -22.30 -2.95
C THR A 39 -26.06 -21.00 -2.99
N ASN A 40 -26.79 -20.67 -1.92
CA ASN A 40 -27.85 -19.64 -1.90
C ASN A 40 -28.98 -19.89 -2.92
N GLU A 41 -29.19 -21.12 -3.37
CA GLU A 41 -30.26 -21.46 -4.32
C GLU A 41 -31.43 -22.15 -3.60
N ASP A 42 -32.66 -21.87 -4.03
CA ASP A 42 -33.89 -22.39 -3.39
C ASP A 42 -33.93 -23.92 -3.34
N PHE A 43 -33.32 -24.60 -4.31
CA PHE A 43 -33.28 -26.05 -4.36
C PHE A 43 -32.26 -26.67 -3.39
N ASP A 44 -31.28 -25.92 -2.90
CA ASP A 44 -30.25 -26.44 -2.00
C ASP A 44 -30.74 -26.46 -0.54
N LYS A 45 -31.21 -27.64 -0.13
CA LYS A 45 -31.73 -27.87 1.22
C LYS A 45 -30.66 -28.22 2.25
N ARG A 46 -29.38 -28.30 1.88
CA ARG A 46 -28.30 -28.60 2.84
C ARG A 46 -28.19 -27.47 3.87
N ARG A 47 -27.79 -27.81 5.09
CA ARG A 47 -27.47 -26.84 6.15
C ARG A 47 -26.10 -27.18 6.72
N VAL A 48 -25.18 -26.23 6.61
CA VAL A 48 -23.78 -26.42 6.99
C VAL A 48 -23.36 -25.34 7.98
N GLN A 49 -22.52 -25.72 8.94
CA GLN A 49 -21.95 -24.77 9.90
C GLN A 49 -20.79 -23.97 9.29
N PHE A 50 -20.19 -24.48 8.20
CA PHE A 50 -19.08 -23.86 7.49
C PHE A 50 -19.29 -23.94 5.99
N ASN A 51 -18.93 -22.88 5.27
CA ASN A 51 -19.02 -22.82 3.82
C ASN A 51 -17.71 -22.28 3.22
N SER A 52 -17.39 -22.71 2.00
CA SER A 52 -16.22 -22.24 1.25
C SER A 52 -16.66 -21.21 0.21
N LEU A 53 -16.24 -19.96 0.40
CA LEU A 53 -16.61 -18.86 -0.47
C LEU A 53 -15.39 -18.15 -1.05
N SER A 54 -15.59 -17.48 -2.17
CA SER A 54 -14.55 -16.71 -2.86
C SER A 54 -15.00 -15.27 -3.07
N GLY A 55 -14.08 -14.33 -2.87
CA GLY A 55 -14.33 -12.91 -3.03
C GLY A 55 -13.29 -12.07 -2.30
N THR A 56 -13.15 -10.82 -2.72
CA THR A 56 -12.41 -9.81 -1.94
C THR A 56 -13.04 -9.57 -0.57
N SER A 57 -14.36 -9.85 -0.44
CA SER A 57 -15.08 -9.92 0.85
C SER A 57 -14.47 -10.95 1.81
N MET A 58 -13.77 -11.98 1.32
CA MET A 58 -13.08 -12.98 2.14
C MET A 58 -11.61 -12.59 2.39
N SER A 59 -10.98 -11.85 1.48
CA SER A 59 -9.65 -11.25 1.72
C SER A 59 -9.67 -10.15 2.78
N CYS A 60 -10.71 -9.31 2.79
CA CYS A 60 -10.86 -8.19 3.73
C CYS A 60 -10.73 -8.62 5.21
N PRO A 61 -11.48 -9.61 5.73
CA PRO A 61 -11.42 -10.01 7.13
C PRO A 61 -10.05 -10.58 7.55
N HIS A 62 -9.29 -11.20 6.64
CA HIS A 62 -7.91 -11.60 6.93
C HIS A 62 -7.03 -10.38 7.26
N VAL A 63 -7.11 -9.33 6.44
CA VAL A 63 -6.38 -8.07 6.69
C VAL A 63 -6.90 -7.40 7.96
N SER A 64 -8.21 -7.38 8.19
CA SER A 64 -8.81 -6.82 9.42
C SER A 64 -8.34 -7.54 10.68
N GLY A 65 -8.21 -8.88 10.66
CA GLY A 65 -7.65 -9.66 11.75
C GLY A 65 -6.19 -9.28 12.03
N ILE A 66 -5.37 -9.15 10.98
CA ILE A 66 -3.98 -8.68 11.09
C ILE A 66 -3.92 -7.27 11.69
N VAL A 67 -4.80 -6.36 11.24
CA VAL A 67 -4.93 -5.00 11.80
C VAL A 67 -5.26 -5.07 13.30
N GLY A 68 -6.19 -5.93 13.71
CA GLY A 68 -6.54 -6.15 15.11
C GLY A 68 -5.35 -6.60 15.94
N LEU A 69 -4.60 -7.61 15.48
CA LEU A 69 -3.40 -8.10 16.16
C LEU A 69 -2.32 -7.02 16.28
N LEU A 70 -2.04 -6.29 15.20
CA LEU A 70 -1.07 -5.19 15.22
C LEU A 70 -1.52 -4.04 16.12
N LYS A 71 -2.82 -3.75 16.18
CA LYS A 71 -3.37 -2.73 17.09
C LYS A 71 -3.27 -3.14 18.55
N SER A 72 -3.43 -4.43 18.87
CA SER A 72 -3.22 -4.96 20.22
C SER A 72 -1.75 -4.87 20.64
N LEU A 73 -0.81 -5.20 19.74
CA LEU A 73 0.63 -5.09 20.01
C LEU A 73 1.11 -3.64 20.08
N TYR A 74 0.53 -2.76 19.25
CA TYR A 74 0.88 -1.35 19.19
C TYR A 74 -0.36 -0.45 19.36
N PRO A 75 -0.91 -0.31 20.59
CA PRO A 75 -2.14 0.43 20.84
C PRO A 75 -2.09 1.89 20.40
N LYS A 76 -0.89 2.49 20.37
CA LYS A 76 -0.67 3.89 19.98
C LYS A 76 -0.41 4.10 18.48
N TRP A 77 -0.28 3.05 17.68
CA TRP A 77 -0.12 3.21 16.24
C TRP A 77 -1.39 3.79 15.62
N SER A 78 -1.20 4.73 14.70
CA SER A 78 -2.27 5.27 13.87
C SER A 78 -2.74 4.20 12.87
N PRO A 79 -3.94 4.35 12.27
CA PRO A 79 -4.36 3.50 11.17
C PRO A 79 -3.36 3.50 10.00
N ALA A 80 -2.74 4.65 9.71
CA ALA A 80 -1.73 4.79 8.66
C ALA A 80 -0.42 4.06 9.00
N ALA A 81 0.00 4.06 10.27
CA ALA A 81 1.15 3.30 10.74
C ALA A 81 0.96 1.79 10.56
N ILE A 82 -0.21 1.26 10.97
CA ILE A 82 -0.56 -0.16 10.79
C ILE A 82 -0.60 -0.52 9.31
N LYS A 83 -1.28 0.30 8.50
CA LYS A 83 -1.32 0.13 7.05
C LYS A 83 0.08 0.11 6.45
N SER A 84 0.95 1.04 6.87
CA SER A 84 2.33 1.08 6.42
C SER A 84 3.06 -0.22 6.76
N ALA A 85 2.96 -0.70 7.99
CA ALA A 85 3.62 -1.92 8.42
C ALA A 85 3.20 -3.13 7.56
N ILE A 86 1.90 -3.24 7.28
CA ILE A 86 1.35 -4.30 6.41
C ILE A 86 1.87 -4.19 4.98
N MET A 87 1.85 -2.98 4.40
CA MET A 87 2.27 -2.77 3.02
C MET A 87 3.78 -2.98 2.84
N THR A 88 4.60 -2.41 3.71
CA THR A 88 6.06 -2.40 3.51
C THR A 88 6.73 -3.73 3.78
N SER A 89 6.07 -4.61 4.55
CA SER A 89 6.55 -5.95 4.91
C SER A 89 6.01 -7.08 4.01
N ALA A 90 5.05 -6.77 3.14
CA ALA A 90 4.41 -7.73 2.24
C ALA A 90 5.43 -8.49 1.36
N THR A 91 5.03 -9.55 0.68
CA THR A 91 5.86 -10.22 -0.35
C THR A 91 5.28 -10.06 -1.74
N MET A 92 6.13 -9.93 -2.76
CA MET A 92 5.71 -10.00 -4.17
C MET A 92 5.98 -11.38 -4.78
N LEU A 93 6.47 -12.31 -3.96
CA LEU A 93 6.84 -13.65 -4.35
C LEU A 93 5.81 -14.66 -3.86
N ASP A 94 5.60 -15.71 -4.64
CA ASP A 94 4.82 -16.88 -4.27
C ASP A 94 5.65 -17.86 -3.42
N ASN A 95 5.09 -19.05 -3.18
CA ASN A 95 5.72 -20.12 -2.40
C ASN A 95 6.92 -20.78 -3.12
N SER A 96 7.05 -20.61 -4.43
CA SER A 96 8.21 -21.04 -5.22
C SER A 96 9.30 -19.97 -5.29
N HIS A 97 9.13 -18.84 -4.58
CA HIS A 97 9.97 -17.65 -4.65
C HIS A 97 9.96 -16.94 -6.02
N GLU A 98 8.93 -17.19 -6.82
CA GLU A 98 8.74 -16.56 -8.13
C GLU A 98 7.75 -15.39 -8.04
N PRO A 99 7.75 -14.44 -8.99
CA PRO A 99 6.80 -13.34 -9.01
C PRO A 99 5.34 -13.83 -9.00
N ILE A 100 4.50 -13.20 -8.17
CA ILE A 100 3.06 -13.51 -8.13
C ILE A 100 2.45 -13.33 -9.54
N LEU A 101 1.76 -14.36 -10.03
CA LEU A 101 1.08 -14.34 -11.33
C LEU A 101 -0.38 -13.92 -11.21
N ASN A 102 -0.97 -13.51 -12.33
CA ASN A 102 -2.41 -13.32 -12.49
C ASN A 102 -3.11 -14.62 -12.94
N ALA A 103 -4.44 -14.60 -13.09
CA ALA A 103 -5.22 -15.79 -13.47
C ALA A 103 -4.91 -16.33 -14.88
N SER A 104 -4.21 -15.56 -15.71
CA SER A 104 -3.73 -15.94 -17.04
C SER A 104 -2.26 -16.34 -17.03
N TYR A 105 -1.68 -16.61 -15.85
CA TYR A 105 -0.26 -16.99 -15.66
C TYR A 105 0.76 -15.94 -16.13
N ILE A 106 0.36 -14.67 -16.19
CA ILE A 106 1.26 -13.55 -16.49
C ILE A 106 1.65 -12.87 -15.18
N GLU A 107 2.90 -12.42 -15.07
CA GLU A 107 3.39 -11.66 -13.90
C GLU A 107 2.41 -10.54 -13.53
N ALA A 108 1.93 -10.55 -12.29
CA ALA A 108 1.02 -9.55 -11.78
C ALA A 108 1.81 -8.31 -11.35
N GLY A 109 1.26 -7.12 -11.64
CA GLY A 109 1.85 -5.86 -11.21
C GLY A 109 1.22 -5.32 -9.92
N PRO A 110 1.75 -4.20 -9.39
CA PRO A 110 1.17 -3.45 -8.28
C PRO A 110 -0.31 -3.06 -8.45
N PHE A 111 -0.82 -2.86 -9.67
CA PHE A 111 -2.26 -2.63 -9.86
C PHE A 111 -3.12 -3.88 -9.66
N SER A 112 -2.54 -5.06 -9.57
CA SER A 112 -3.25 -6.28 -9.19
C SER A 112 -3.15 -6.54 -7.69
N TYR A 113 -1.94 -6.51 -7.12
CA TYR A 113 -1.72 -6.93 -5.72
C TYR A 113 -1.37 -5.82 -4.72
N GLY A 114 -1.25 -4.58 -5.18
CA GLY A 114 -0.78 -3.45 -4.38
C GLY A 114 0.69 -3.58 -4.00
N ALA A 115 0.97 -3.60 -2.69
CA ALA A 115 2.31 -3.87 -2.18
C ALA A 115 2.71 -5.35 -2.28
N GLY A 116 1.76 -6.28 -2.35
CA GLY A 116 2.00 -7.72 -2.42
C GLY A 116 1.08 -8.53 -1.51
N HIS A 117 1.40 -9.80 -1.29
CA HIS A 117 0.71 -10.66 -0.34
C HIS A 117 1.12 -10.33 1.11
N VAL A 118 0.13 -10.25 2.02
CA VAL A 118 0.34 -9.99 3.44
C VAL A 118 1.36 -10.94 4.09
N GLN A 119 2.13 -10.40 5.03
CA GLN A 119 3.13 -11.12 5.84
C GLN A 119 2.98 -10.71 7.32
N PRO A 120 2.06 -11.32 8.09
CA PRO A 120 1.68 -10.84 9.42
C PRO A 120 2.88 -10.73 10.39
N ASN A 121 3.73 -11.76 10.43
CA ASN A 121 4.89 -11.79 11.33
C ASN A 121 5.93 -10.71 10.97
N ARG A 122 6.10 -10.39 9.68
CA ARG A 122 6.98 -9.29 9.26
C ARG A 122 6.35 -7.92 9.50
N ALA A 123 5.01 -7.82 9.43
CA ALA A 123 4.30 -6.59 9.73
C ALA A 123 4.32 -6.24 11.22
N MET A 124 4.53 -7.23 12.10
CA MET A 124 4.71 -7.02 13.53
C MET A 124 6.00 -6.27 13.88
N ASP A 125 7.07 -6.45 13.10
CA ASP A 125 8.31 -5.69 13.27
C ASP A 125 8.78 -5.13 11.91
N PRO A 126 8.16 -4.02 11.45
CA PRO A 126 8.44 -3.49 10.12
C PRO A 126 9.72 -2.65 10.09
N GLY A 127 10.35 -2.34 11.22
CA GLY A 127 11.47 -1.39 11.35
C GLY A 127 11.06 0.08 11.14
N LEU A 128 10.57 0.44 9.95
CA LEU A 128 10.11 1.79 9.62
C LEU A 128 8.65 1.82 9.13
N ILE A 129 7.96 2.92 9.45
CA ILE A 129 6.59 3.18 8.97
C ILE A 129 6.47 4.57 8.33
N TYR A 130 5.59 4.68 7.34
CA TYR A 130 5.08 5.93 6.78
C TYR A 130 3.80 6.31 7.55
N ASP A 131 3.95 7.22 8.51
CA ASP A 131 2.86 7.63 9.39
C ASP A 131 2.13 8.87 8.83
N LEU A 132 0.83 8.95 9.09
CA LEU A 132 -0.07 10.05 8.70
C LEU A 132 -1.07 10.29 9.82
N THR A 133 -1.47 11.54 9.98
CA THR A 133 -2.51 11.97 10.92
C THR A 133 -3.81 12.27 10.21
N ALA A 134 -4.91 12.38 10.96
CA ALA A 134 -6.20 12.82 10.40
C ALA A 134 -6.08 14.19 9.68
N LYS A 135 -5.27 15.11 10.21
CA LYS A 135 -5.02 16.42 9.58
C LYS A 135 -4.35 16.29 8.22
N ASP A 136 -3.45 15.32 8.04
CA ASP A 136 -2.80 15.07 6.74
C ASP A 136 -3.82 14.61 5.69
N TYR A 137 -4.79 13.78 6.08
CA TYR A 137 -5.90 13.38 5.21
C TYR A 137 -6.83 14.55 4.88
N LEU A 138 -7.17 15.40 5.86
CA LEU A 138 -7.99 16.59 5.60
C LEU A 138 -7.28 17.56 4.63
N LYS A 139 -5.97 17.75 4.78
CA LYS A 139 -5.17 18.55 3.83
C LYS A 139 -5.12 17.92 2.43
N PHE A 140 -5.04 16.58 2.36
CA PHE A 140 -5.13 15.85 1.11
C PHE A 140 -6.50 16.06 0.43
N LEU A 141 -7.60 15.99 1.16
CA LEU A 141 -8.94 16.26 0.64
C LEU A 141 -9.10 17.71 0.15
N CYS A 142 -8.59 18.70 0.90
CA CYS A 142 -8.54 20.08 0.43
C CYS A 142 -7.80 20.22 -0.91
N THR A 143 -6.71 19.46 -1.09
CA THR A 143 -5.94 19.45 -2.36
C THR A 143 -6.74 18.84 -3.52
N LEU A 144 -7.69 17.94 -3.23
CA LEU A 144 -8.62 17.39 -4.22
C LEU A 144 -9.80 18.32 -4.53
N GLY A 145 -9.89 19.49 -3.90
CA GLY A 145 -10.97 20.46 -4.13
C GLY A 145 -12.13 20.37 -3.13
N TYR A 146 -12.02 19.56 -2.08
CA TYR A 146 -13.02 19.57 -1.00
C TYR A 146 -12.93 20.88 -0.23
N ASN A 147 -14.06 21.58 -0.11
CA ASN A 147 -14.16 22.81 0.67
C ASN A 147 -14.51 22.52 2.15
N GLU A 148 -14.48 23.57 2.97
CA GLU A 148 -14.72 23.45 4.42
C GLU A 148 -16.13 22.92 4.75
N THR A 149 -17.13 23.25 3.93
CA THR A 149 -18.52 22.77 4.08
C THR A 149 -18.64 21.27 3.82
N LEU A 150 -17.96 20.75 2.80
CA LEU A 150 -17.95 19.31 2.54
C LEU A 150 -17.20 18.56 3.65
N ILE A 151 -16.08 19.12 4.11
CA ILE A 151 -15.29 18.51 5.19
C ILE A 151 -16.04 18.52 6.53
N SER A 152 -16.81 19.56 6.84
CA SER A 152 -17.57 19.63 8.09
C SER A 152 -18.67 18.58 8.19
N ALA A 153 -19.13 18.02 7.07
CA ALA A 153 -20.12 16.94 7.06
C ALA A 153 -19.63 15.63 7.69
N PHE A 154 -18.30 15.40 7.78
CA PHE A 154 -17.73 14.16 8.32
C PHE A 154 -16.55 14.36 9.28
N SER A 155 -16.06 15.59 9.44
CA SER A 155 -14.99 15.89 10.40
C SER A 155 -15.57 16.19 11.79
N GLN A 156 -14.93 15.66 12.83
CA GLN A 156 -15.36 15.88 14.22
C GLN A 156 -15.19 17.33 14.68
N LYS A 157 -14.28 18.08 14.04
CA LYS A 157 -13.97 19.48 14.38
C LYS A 157 -13.86 20.28 13.08
N PRO A 158 -14.29 21.55 13.08
CA PRO A 158 -14.09 22.44 11.95
C PRO A 158 -12.63 22.43 11.51
N TYR A 159 -12.41 22.30 10.20
CA TYR A 159 -11.08 22.29 9.60
C TYR A 159 -11.05 23.31 8.47
N LYS A 160 -10.14 24.28 8.59
CA LYS A 160 -9.89 25.26 7.54
C LYS A 160 -8.87 24.72 6.56
N CYS A 161 -9.14 24.85 5.27
CA CYS A 161 -8.18 24.45 4.25
C CYS A 161 -7.06 25.50 4.16
N TYR A 162 -5.82 25.12 4.46
CA TYR A 162 -4.66 26.00 4.33
C TYR A 162 -3.53 25.34 3.52
N GLY A 163 -3.15 26.03 2.44
CA GLY A 163 -2.14 25.58 1.49
C GLY A 163 -2.53 24.30 0.75
N SER A 164 -1.86 24.05 -0.37
CA SER A 164 -1.95 22.79 -1.10
C SER A 164 -0.70 21.94 -0.85
N ILE A 165 -0.82 20.62 -0.97
CA ILE A 165 0.33 19.74 -1.15
C ILE A 165 0.35 19.26 -2.60
N SER A 166 1.50 18.86 -3.11
CA SER A 166 1.50 17.97 -4.27
C SER A 166 0.93 16.62 -3.81
N LEU A 167 -0.07 16.08 -4.51
CA LEU A 167 -0.65 14.76 -4.21
C LEU A 167 0.42 13.67 -4.21
N ALA A 168 1.42 13.80 -5.08
CA ALA A 168 2.58 12.90 -5.14
C ALA A 168 3.44 12.92 -3.86
N ASN A 169 3.35 13.97 -3.03
CA ASN A 169 4.02 14.10 -1.73
C ASN A 169 3.20 13.59 -0.56
N PHE A 170 1.98 13.09 -0.77
CA PHE A 170 1.25 12.42 0.31
C PHE A 170 2.11 11.28 0.87
N ASN A 171 2.23 11.18 2.20
CA ASN A 171 3.21 10.29 2.85
C ASN A 171 2.75 8.82 2.85
N TYR A 172 2.42 8.31 1.67
CA TYR A 172 1.88 6.98 1.44
C TYR A 172 3.01 5.95 1.28
N PRO A 173 2.81 4.68 1.69
CA PRO A 173 3.81 3.60 1.54
C PRO A 173 4.10 3.14 0.11
N SER A 174 3.64 3.89 -0.91
CA SER A 174 3.95 3.69 -2.33
C SER A 174 4.21 5.04 -3.01
N ILE A 175 4.78 4.99 -4.21
CA ILE A 175 5.03 6.15 -5.05
C ILE A 175 4.38 5.90 -6.40
N THR A 176 3.27 6.59 -6.70
CA THR A 176 2.61 6.49 -8.00
C THR A 176 2.63 7.83 -8.72
N ILE A 177 3.20 7.85 -9.93
CA ILE A 177 3.26 9.02 -10.81
C ILE A 177 2.46 8.69 -12.08
N PRO A 178 1.18 9.09 -12.16
CA PRO A 178 0.29 8.73 -13.28
C PRO A 178 0.63 9.44 -14.59
N LYS A 179 1.38 10.55 -14.50
CA LYS A 179 1.90 11.29 -15.65
C LYS A 179 3.23 11.92 -15.29
N LEU A 180 4.32 11.37 -15.82
CA LEU A 180 5.67 11.91 -15.62
C LEU A 180 6.14 12.64 -16.88
N VAL A 181 6.21 13.97 -16.80
CA VAL A 181 6.81 14.83 -17.85
C VAL A 181 8.21 15.26 -17.39
N GLY A 182 9.24 14.77 -18.08
CA GLY A 182 10.64 15.07 -17.76
C GLY A 182 11.10 14.45 -16.44
N SER A 183 10.89 15.14 -15.31
CA SER A 183 11.27 14.67 -13.98
C SER A 183 10.38 15.20 -12.87
N ILE A 184 10.20 14.41 -11.81
CA ILE A 184 9.53 14.82 -10.57
C ILE A 184 10.38 14.41 -9.37
N THR A 185 10.33 15.19 -8.30
CA THR A 185 10.90 14.79 -7.00
C THR A 185 9.78 14.72 -5.97
N VAL A 186 9.60 13.55 -5.38
CA VAL A 186 8.64 13.34 -4.29
C VAL A 186 9.36 13.26 -2.95
N THR A 187 8.69 13.68 -1.91
CA THR A 187 9.18 13.66 -0.53
C THR A 187 8.40 12.63 0.27
N ARG A 188 9.10 11.88 1.12
CA ARG A 188 8.53 10.94 2.08
C ARG A 188 9.20 11.10 3.42
N THR A 189 8.45 10.80 4.48
CA THR A 189 8.93 10.79 5.85
C THR A 189 8.62 9.45 6.48
N VAL A 190 9.67 8.80 6.97
CA VAL A 190 9.56 7.53 7.71
C VAL A 190 9.85 7.77 9.18
N LYS A 191 9.15 7.03 10.04
CA LYS A 191 9.36 6.99 11.48
C LYS A 191 9.96 5.64 11.84
N ASN A 192 11.03 5.64 12.64
CA ASN A 192 11.57 4.42 13.21
C ASN A 192 10.65 3.88 14.30
N VAL A 193 10.28 2.61 14.21
CA VAL A 193 9.49 1.89 15.22
C VAL A 193 10.22 0.66 15.76
N GLY A 194 11.36 0.30 15.18
CA GLY A 194 12.27 -0.72 15.71
C GLY A 194 13.48 -0.12 16.42
N SER A 195 14.47 -0.97 16.70
CA SER A 195 15.73 -0.59 17.34
C SER A 195 16.49 0.49 16.56
N PRO A 196 17.36 1.29 17.22
CA PRO A 196 18.25 2.23 16.53
C PRO A 196 19.06 1.52 15.44
N GLY A 197 19.17 2.15 14.27
CA GLY A 197 19.72 1.48 13.10
C GLY A 197 20.04 2.44 11.95
N THR A 198 20.77 1.94 10.96
CA THR A 198 21.05 2.68 9.72
C THR A 198 20.50 1.93 8.52
N TYR A 199 19.49 2.51 7.90
CA TYR A 199 18.87 1.98 6.70
C TYR A 199 19.56 2.52 5.45
N ARG A 200 19.77 1.66 4.46
CA ARG A 200 20.31 2.01 3.13
C ARG A 200 19.22 1.85 2.08
N ALA A 201 19.12 2.82 1.18
CA ALA A 201 18.19 2.77 0.07
C ALA A 201 18.70 1.81 -1.01
N GLN A 202 17.84 0.88 -1.42
CA GLN A 202 18.03 0.01 -2.56
C GLN A 202 16.87 0.25 -3.53
N VAL A 203 17.17 0.30 -4.84
CA VAL A 203 16.16 0.67 -5.84
C VAL A 203 16.19 -0.32 -7.00
N ARG A 204 15.04 -0.93 -7.28
CA ARG A 204 14.77 -1.57 -8.57
C ARG A 204 14.02 -0.54 -9.41
N LYS A 205 14.73 0.06 -10.37
CA LYS A 205 14.20 1.12 -11.23
C LYS A 205 13.08 0.58 -12.15
N PRO A 206 11.98 1.33 -12.35
CA PRO A 206 11.05 1.03 -13.44
C PRO A 206 11.74 1.13 -14.81
N MET A 207 11.28 0.35 -15.77
CA MET A 207 11.80 0.38 -17.15
C MET A 207 11.69 1.81 -17.71
N GLY A 208 12.74 2.29 -18.38
CA GLY A 208 12.76 3.66 -18.95
C GLY A 208 12.89 4.81 -17.94
N ILE A 209 12.85 4.56 -16.63
CA ILE A 209 12.87 5.60 -15.59
C ILE A 209 14.15 5.52 -14.75
N SER A 210 14.85 6.65 -14.60
CA SER A 210 15.91 6.80 -13.60
C SER A 210 15.30 7.15 -12.25
N VAL A 211 15.79 6.54 -11.18
CA VAL A 211 15.32 6.78 -9.82
C VAL A 211 16.51 7.09 -8.92
N PHE A 212 16.47 8.24 -8.24
CA PHE A 212 17.51 8.70 -7.33
C PHE A 212 16.94 9.00 -5.96
N VAL A 213 17.60 8.52 -4.90
CA VAL A 213 17.15 8.70 -3.51
C VAL A 213 18.17 9.55 -2.74
N LYS A 214 17.71 10.60 -2.06
CA LYS A 214 18.54 11.49 -1.25
C LYS A 214 17.90 11.76 0.13
N PRO A 215 18.61 11.53 1.24
CA PRO A 215 19.92 10.86 1.34
C PRO A 215 19.83 9.37 0.97
N ARG A 216 20.96 8.70 0.68
CA ARG A 216 21.00 7.24 0.41
C ARG A 216 21.02 6.39 1.69
N LYS A 217 21.21 7.03 2.85
CA LYS A 217 21.22 6.38 4.17
C LYS A 217 20.38 7.19 5.15
N LEU A 218 19.63 6.50 6.00
CA LEU A 218 18.89 7.09 7.12
C LEU A 218 19.41 6.46 8.42
N LYS A 219 20.07 7.26 9.25
CA LYS A 219 20.53 6.85 10.57
C LYS A 219 19.52 7.33 11.62
N PHE A 220 18.98 6.38 12.39
CA PHE A 220 18.08 6.63 13.50
C PHE A 220 18.80 6.29 14.80
N LYS A 221 18.78 7.20 15.76
CA LYS A 221 19.42 7.04 17.08
C LYS A 221 18.47 6.48 18.13
N LYS A 222 17.15 6.62 17.93
CA LYS A 222 16.13 6.16 18.87
C LYS A 222 14.82 5.79 18.17
N VAL A 223 13.99 5.02 18.88
CA VAL A 223 12.60 4.74 18.49
C VAL A 223 11.82 6.07 18.41
N GLY A 224 10.96 6.19 17.41
CA GLY A 224 10.10 7.34 17.19
C GLY A 224 10.74 8.51 16.43
N GLU A 225 12.05 8.47 16.18
CA GLU A 225 12.72 9.46 15.34
C GLU A 225 12.18 9.40 13.90
N LYS A 226 11.89 10.58 13.34
CA LYS A 226 11.42 10.74 11.96
C LYS A 226 12.55 11.22 11.08
N LYS A 227 12.64 10.67 9.86
CA LYS A 227 13.56 11.15 8.84
C LYS A 227 12.85 11.31 7.51
N THR A 228 13.18 12.40 6.83
CA THR A 228 12.64 12.74 5.52
C THR A 228 13.67 12.44 4.45
N PHE A 229 13.22 11.89 3.33
CA PHE A 229 14.03 11.66 2.14
C PHE A 229 13.25 12.06 0.89
N LYS A 230 14.00 12.28 -0.19
CA LYS A 230 13.49 12.65 -1.51
C LYS A 230 13.77 11.53 -2.50
N VAL A 231 12.82 11.26 -3.39
CA VAL A 231 12.94 10.34 -4.51
C VAL A 231 12.70 11.12 -5.79
N SER A 232 13.73 11.21 -6.63
CA SER A 232 13.67 11.88 -7.92
C SER A 232 13.52 10.84 -9.03
N LEU A 233 12.47 10.97 -9.84
CA LEU A 233 12.17 10.13 -10.98
C LEU A 233 12.39 10.95 -12.26
N LYS A 234 13.12 10.40 -13.23
CA LYS A 234 13.43 11.08 -14.50
C LYS A 234 13.29 10.13 -15.68
N VAL A 235 12.57 10.54 -16.70
CA VAL A 235 12.44 9.80 -17.97
C VAL A 235 13.81 9.77 -18.66
N LYS A 236 14.24 8.58 -19.09
CA LYS A 236 15.39 8.45 -19.99
C LYS A 236 14.88 8.68 -21.43
N LYS A 237 15.45 9.64 -22.16
CA LYS A 237 15.07 9.90 -23.56
C LYS A 237 15.38 8.65 -24.42
N ALA A 238 14.51 8.41 -25.41
CA ALA A 238 14.29 7.21 -26.23
C ALA A 238 13.31 6.21 -25.60
N ASP A 239 12.15 6.07 -26.25
CA ASP A 239 11.07 5.10 -25.97
C ASP A 239 10.33 5.26 -24.63
N ALA A 240 9.66 6.41 -24.44
CA ALA A 240 8.69 6.55 -23.36
C ALA A 240 7.56 5.54 -23.55
N ILE A 241 7.67 4.40 -22.87
CA ILE A 241 6.61 3.40 -22.76
C ILE A 241 5.35 4.13 -22.29
N LYS A 242 4.33 4.16 -23.16
CA LYS A 242 3.04 4.80 -22.88
C LYS A 242 2.23 4.05 -21.82
N GLU A 243 2.67 2.87 -21.41
CA GLU A 243 2.10 2.06 -20.35
C GLU A 243 2.72 2.35 -18.98
N TYR A 244 2.05 1.89 -17.93
CA TYR A 244 2.62 1.93 -16.60
C TYR A 244 3.78 0.96 -16.46
N VAL A 245 4.88 1.45 -15.89
CA VAL A 245 6.08 0.68 -15.54
C VAL A 245 6.25 0.62 -14.03
N TYR A 246 6.81 -0.49 -13.55
CA TYR A 246 6.88 -0.80 -12.12
C TYR A 246 8.32 -0.94 -11.62
N GLY A 247 8.54 -0.49 -10.39
CA GLY A 247 9.79 -0.61 -9.67
C GLY A 247 9.54 -0.67 -8.16
N GLN A 248 10.60 -0.52 -7.38
CA GLN A 248 10.50 -0.51 -5.92
C GLN A 248 11.66 0.25 -5.29
N LEU A 249 11.37 0.87 -4.15
CA LEU A 249 12.33 1.37 -3.18
C LEU A 249 12.32 0.46 -1.95
N ILE A 250 13.48 0.04 -1.48
CA ILE A 250 13.62 -0.71 -0.23
C ILE A 250 14.58 0.05 0.68
N TRP A 251 14.15 0.32 1.91
CA TRP A 251 15.06 0.67 3.00
C TRP A 251 15.41 -0.59 3.77
N SER A 252 16.71 -0.92 3.86
CA SER A 252 17.18 -2.07 4.62
C SER A 252 18.34 -1.74 5.53
N ASP A 253 18.31 -2.29 6.75
CA ASP A 253 19.38 -2.29 7.74
C ASP A 253 20.09 -3.66 7.84
N GLY A 254 19.78 -4.58 6.92
CA GLY A 254 20.25 -5.97 6.92
C GLY A 254 19.26 -6.97 7.54
N VAL A 255 18.31 -6.51 8.34
CA VAL A 255 17.27 -7.35 8.98
C VAL A 255 15.91 -7.01 8.40
N HIS A 256 15.54 -5.74 8.46
CA HIS A 256 14.28 -5.21 7.98
C HIS A 256 14.37 -4.86 6.49
N HIS A 257 13.23 -5.01 5.81
CA HIS A 257 13.10 -4.73 4.37
C HIS A 257 11.83 -3.90 4.14
N VAL A 258 11.95 -2.58 4.28
CA VAL A 258 10.82 -1.64 4.18
C VAL A 258 10.60 -1.30 2.70
N ARG A 259 9.77 -2.09 2.02
CA ARG A 259 9.53 -1.95 0.58
C ARG A 259 8.39 -0.99 0.26
N SER A 260 8.58 -0.13 -0.72
CA SER A 260 7.55 0.71 -1.32
C SER A 260 7.51 0.50 -2.84
N PRO A 261 6.36 0.09 -3.42
CA PRO A 261 6.20 0.03 -4.87
C PRO A 261 6.36 1.42 -5.49
N ILE A 262 7.00 1.45 -6.67
CA ILE A 262 7.08 2.61 -7.54
C ILE A 262 6.30 2.29 -8.81
N VAL A 263 5.33 3.13 -9.16
CA VAL A 263 4.47 2.97 -10.34
C VAL A 263 4.50 4.26 -11.12
N VAL A 264 4.88 4.21 -12.40
CA VAL A 264 5.10 5.42 -13.21
C VAL A 264 4.54 5.22 -14.59
N LYS A 265 3.91 6.24 -15.15
CA LYS A 265 3.59 6.32 -16.58
C LYS A 265 4.29 7.55 -17.16
N ALA A 266 5.18 7.33 -18.13
CA ALA A 266 5.86 8.43 -18.80
C ALA A 266 4.90 9.14 -19.77
N SER A 267 5.12 10.44 -20.00
CA SER A 267 4.39 11.26 -20.96
C SER A 267 5.32 12.06 -21.83
#